data_AF-A0A4Y9FX01-F1
#
_entry.id   AF-A0A4Y9FX01-F1
#
_cell.length_a   1.000
_cell.length_b   1.000
_cell.length_c   1.000
_cell.angle_alpha   90.00
_cell.angle_beta   90.00
_cell.angle_gamma   90.00
#
_symmetry.space_group_name_H-M   'P 1'
#
loop_
_entity.id
_entity.type
_entity.pdbx_description
1 polymer ?
#
loop_
_entity_poly.entity_id
_entity_poly.type
_entity_poly.pdbx_seq_one_letter_code
_entity_poly.pdbx_strand_id
1 'polypeptide(L)' 'MVETAHATDPDEPIAQLFRIAEQRRALNREEEAQVRRARVRGYSWEAIATALGISRQAAHKKFGRK' A
#
# COMPACT_ATOMS: atom_id res chain seq x y z
N MET A 1 27.61 -17.47 -7.70
CA MET A 1 26.59 -17.76 -8.72
C MET A 1 25.30 -17.13 -8.24
N VAL A 2 24.70 -16.22 -9.00
CA VAL A 2 23.41 -15.61 -8.64
C VAL A 2 22.32 -16.53 -9.18
N GLU A 3 21.65 -17.27 -8.29
CA GLU A 3 20.50 -18.11 -8.63
C GLU A 3 19.39 -17.21 -9.21
N THR A 4 18.84 -17.58 -10.37
CA THR A 4 17.75 -16.85 -11.03
C THR A 4 16.43 -17.59 -10.80
N ALA A 5 15.37 -16.85 -10.48
CA ALA A 5 14.09 -17.35 -10.02
C ALA A 5 13.50 -18.45 -10.93
N HIS A 6 13.12 -19.60 -10.35
CA HIS A 6 12.40 -20.63 -11.10
C HIS A 6 10.89 -20.40 -11.00
N ALA A 7 10.29 -19.81 -12.04
CA ALA A 7 8.89 -19.37 -12.05
C ALA A 7 7.83 -20.48 -11.83
N THR A 8 8.22 -21.74 -11.90
CA THR A 8 7.35 -22.93 -11.74
C THR A 8 7.30 -23.48 -10.33
N ASP A 9 8.21 -23.07 -9.43
CA ASP A 9 8.16 -23.50 -8.04
C ASP A 9 7.25 -22.55 -7.24
N PRO A 10 6.12 -23.04 -6.68
CA PRO A 10 5.24 -22.21 -5.87
C PRO A 10 5.92 -21.63 -4.62
N ASP A 11 7.03 -22.21 -4.16
CA ASP A 11 7.78 -21.77 -2.99
C ASP A 11 9.07 -20.99 -3.34
N GLU A 12 9.31 -20.69 -4.62
CA GLU A 12 10.43 -19.87 -5.08
C GLU A 12 10.40 -18.46 -4.43
N PRO A 13 11.38 -18.11 -3.58
CA PRO A 13 11.37 -16.86 -2.83
C PRO A 13 11.26 -15.62 -3.71
N ILE A 14 11.93 -15.59 -4.87
CA ILE A 14 11.88 -14.42 -5.76
C ILE A 14 10.50 -14.27 -6.42
N ALA A 15 9.89 -15.37 -6.87
CA ALA A 15 8.53 -15.37 -7.41
C ALA A 15 7.50 -14.94 -6.35
N GLN A 16 7.68 -15.42 -5.11
CA GLN A 16 6.86 -14.99 -3.97
C GLN A 16 7.00 -13.49 -3.68
N LEU A 17 8.21 -12.94 -3.73
CA LEU A 17 8.44 -11.50 -3.57
C LEU A 17 7.77 -10.67 -4.68
N PHE A 18 7.75 -11.14 -5.93
CA PHE A 18 7.00 -10.50 -7.00
C PHE A 18 5.49 -10.47 -6.71
N ARG A 19 4.92 -11.60 -6.28
CA ARG A 19 3.51 -11.68 -5.88
C ARG A 19 3.17 -10.74 -4.73
N ILE A 20 4.00 -10.70 -3.69
CA ILE A 20 3.86 -9.78 -2.56
C ILE A 20 3.95 -8.32 -3.03
N ALA A 21 4.86 -8.00 -3.96
CA ALA A 21 4.98 -6.66 -4.51
C ALA A 21 3.73 -6.24 -5.28
N GLU A 22 3.14 -7.13 -6.07
CA GLU A 22 1.88 -6.87 -6.78
C GLU A 22 0.71 -6.67 -5.81
N GLN A 23 0.60 -7.52 -4.80
CA GLN A 23 -0.40 -7.38 -3.73
C GLN A 23 -0.27 -6.04 -3.01
N ARG A 24 0.95 -5.62 -2.67
CA ARG A 24 1.22 -4.31 -2.05
C ARG A 24 0.81 -3.16 -2.98
N ARG A 25 1.08 -3.24 -4.28
CA ARG A 25 0.62 -2.23 -5.24
C ARG A 25 -0.90 -2.15 -5.31
N ALA A 26 -1.59 -3.30 -5.28
CA ALA A 26 -3.05 -3.34 -5.27
C ALA A 26 -3.61 -2.71 -3.98
N LEU A 27 -3.07 -3.09 -2.83
CA LEU A 27 -3.47 -2.55 -1.54
C LEU A 27 -3.24 -1.03 -1.46
N ASN A 28 -2.10 -0.53 -1.94
CA ASN A 28 -1.81 0.90 -1.97
C ASN A 28 -2.84 1.69 -2.81
N ARG A 29 -3.28 1.14 -3.95
CA ARG A 29 -4.32 1.78 -4.79
C ARG A 29 -5.66 1.84 -4.09
N GLU A 30 -6.05 0.76 -3.41
CA GLU A 30 -7.29 0.72 -2.64
C GLU A 30 -7.23 1.71 -1.46
N GLU A 31 -6.10 1.76 -0.75
CA GLU A 31 -5.86 2.71 0.34
C GLU A 31 -6.00 4.17 -0.15
N GLU A 32 -5.38 4.52 -1.29
CA GLU A 32 -5.56 5.85 -1.91
C GLU A 32 -7.03 6.15 -2.24
N ALA A 33 -7.76 5.19 -2.81
CA ALA A 33 -9.16 5.36 -3.17
C ALA A 33 -10.04 5.60 -1.93
N GLN A 34 -9.80 4.86 -0.84
CA GLN A 34 -10.54 5.02 0.42
C GLN A 34 -10.20 6.33 1.12
N VAL A 35 -8.91 6.73 1.15
CA VAL A 35 -8.50 8.03 1.69
C VAL A 35 -9.19 9.16 0.92
N ARG A 36 -9.22 9.10 -0.42
CA ARG A 36 -9.93 10.10 -1.23
C ARG A 36 -11.42 10.15 -0.89
N ARG A 37 -12.09 8.99 -0.79
CA ARG A 37 -13.51 8.91 -0.40
C ARG A 37 -13.75 9.51 0.99
N ALA A 38 -12.88 9.22 1.96
CA ALA A 38 -12.96 9.78 3.31
C ALA A 38 -12.79 11.31 3.29
N ARG A 39 -11.81 11.82 2.53
CA ARG A 39 -11.62 13.28 2.36
C ARG A 39 -12.82 13.95 1.72
N VAL A 40 -13.43 13.36 0.70
CA VAL A 40 -14.67 13.87 0.06
C VAL A 40 -15.84 13.89 1.04
N ARG A 41 -15.93 12.89 1.93
CA ARG A 41 -16.95 12.84 3.01
C ARG A 41 -16.66 13.77 4.19
N GLY A 42 -15.58 14.55 4.14
CA GLY A 42 -15.25 15.54 5.18
C GLY A 42 -14.49 14.99 6.38
N TYR A 43 -14.06 13.73 6.38
CA TYR A 43 -13.26 13.17 7.49
C TYR A 43 -11.92 13.91 7.62
N SER A 44 -11.52 14.24 8.84
CA SER A 44 -10.24 14.90 9.11
C SER A 44 -9.04 14.01 8.76
N TRP A 45 -7.89 14.62 8.50
CA TRP A 45 -6.64 13.88 8.30
C TRP A 45 -6.21 13.09 9.52
N GLU A 46 -6.58 13.55 10.71
CA GLU A 46 -6.33 12.82 11.96
C GLU A 46 -7.15 11.53 12.02
N ALA A 47 -8.46 11.59 11.73
CA ALA A 47 -9.31 10.39 11.71
C ALA A 47 -8.82 9.34 10.70
N ILE A 48 -8.40 9.80 9.51
CA ILE A 48 -7.81 8.91 8.48
C ILE A 48 -6.49 8.31 8.97
N ALA A 49 -5.62 9.12 9.57
CA ALA A 49 -4.33 8.65 10.06
C ALA A 49 -4.48 7.62 11.19
N THR A 50 -5.41 7.85 12.12
CA THR A 50 -5.78 6.90 13.18
C THR A 50 -6.26 5.57 12.60
N ALA A 51 -7.13 5.61 11.58
CA ALA A 51 -7.62 4.39 10.93
C ALA A 51 -6.51 3.60 10.21
N LEU A 52 -5.48 4.29 9.70
CA LEU A 52 -4.33 3.68 9.02
C LEU A 52 -3.18 3.33 9.98
N GLY A 53 -3.28 3.65 11.27
CA GLY A 53 -2.21 3.41 12.25
C GLY A 53 -0.95 4.23 12.01
N ILE A 54 -1.06 5.41 11.39
CA ILE A 54 0.07 6.30 11.08
C ILE A 54 -0.13 7.68 11.69
N SER A 55 0.91 8.50 11.70
CA SER A 55 0.79 9.89 12.14
C SER A 55 0.01 10.74 11.11
N ARG A 56 -0.66 11.79 11.58
CA ARG A 56 -1.34 12.78 10.72
C ARG A 56 -0.41 13.35 9.65
N GLN A 57 0.84 13.64 10.01
CA GLN A 57 1.84 14.15 9.07
C GLN A 57 2.22 13.10 8.01
N ALA A 58 2.36 11.84 8.39
CA ALA A 58 2.60 10.75 7.44
C ALA A 58 1.44 10.58 6.47
N ALA A 59 0.19 10.63 6.96
CA ALA A 59 -1.00 10.58 6.12
C ALA A 59 -1.04 11.75 5.13
N HIS A 60 -0.84 12.98 5.60
CA HIS A 60 -0.74 14.16 4.72
C HIS A 60 0.38 14.03 3.68
N LYS A 61 1.56 13.56 4.09
CA LYS A 61 2.70 13.40 3.17
C LYS A 61 2.42 12.34 2.10
N LYS A 62 1.80 11.22 2.49
CA LYS A 62 1.53 10.07 1.61
C LYS A 62 0.36 10.34 0.66
N PHE A 63 -0.72 10.96 1.14
CA PHE A 63 -1.98 11.07 0.39
C PHE A 63 -2.40 12.50 0.06
N GLY A 64 -1.80 13.52 0.68
CA GLY A 64 -2.20 14.91 0.54
C GLY A 64 -1.51 15.69 -0.58
N ARG A 65 -0.62 15.05 -1.37
CA ARG A 65 0.14 15.68 -2.47
C ARG A 65 -0.45 15.44 -3.87
N LYS A 66 -1.71 14.99 -3.96
CA LYS A 66 -2.44 14.85 -5.23
C LYS A 66 -3.46 15.96 -5.40
#